data_AF-A0A9D4MPA1-F1
#
_entry.id   AF-A0A9D4MPA1-F1
#
_cell.length_a   1.000
_cell.length_b   1.000
_cell.length_c   1.000
_cell.angle_alpha   90.00
_cell.angle_beta   90.00
_cell.angle_gamma   90.00
#
_symmetry.space_group_name_H-M   'P 1'
#
loop_
_entity.id
_entity.type
_entity.pdbx_description
1 polymer ?
#
loop_
_entity_poly.entity_id
_entity_poly.type
_entity_poly.pdbx_seq_one_letter_code
_entity_poly.pdbx_strand_id
1 'polypeptide(L)' 'MTALENAVRAVKSNSMGYLKASRLYNLPRSTIFDKVQGHSSIECTMGPHTVLTAAEERTQMADTNVTYRLWTDLI' A
#
# COMPACT_ATOMS: atom_id res chain seq x y z
N MET A 1 11.44 3.78 -13.17
CA MET A 1 12.13 3.04 -12.10
C MET A 1 12.13 3.88 -10.85
N THR A 2 11.63 3.34 -9.75
CA THR A 2 11.54 4.05 -8.47
C THR A 2 12.91 4.20 -7.80
N ALA A 3 13.04 5.16 -6.86
CA ALA A 3 14.28 5.33 -6.08
C ALA A 3 14.65 4.04 -5.30
N LEU A 4 13.63 3.29 -4.85
CA LEU A 4 13.80 2.02 -4.16
C LEU A 4 14.40 0.93 -5.07
N GLU A 5 13.88 0.76 -6.29
CA GLU A 5 14.43 -0.20 -7.26
C GLU A 5 15.90 0.10 -7.58
N ASN A 6 16.24 1.37 -7.78
CA ASN A 6 17.61 1.78 -8.08
C ASN A 6 18.55 1.53 -6.89
N ALA A 7 18.11 1.81 -5.67
CA ALA A 7 18.85 1.52 -4.45
C ALA A 7 19.11 0.01 -4.29
N VAL A 8 18.07 -0.82 -4.44
CA VAL A 8 18.17 -2.27 -4.32
C VAL A 8 19.08 -2.85 -5.39
N ARG A 9 18.97 -2.39 -6.65
CA ARG A 9 19.82 -2.83 -7.74
C ARG A 9 21.29 -2.49 -7.51
N ALA A 10 21.58 -1.26 -7.06
CA ALA A 10 22.94 -0.81 -6.77
C ALA A 10 23.61 -1.60 -5.63
N VAL A 11 22.82 -1.99 -4.62
CA VAL A 11 23.32 -2.84 -3.52
C VAL A 11 23.50 -4.29 -3.99
N LYS A 12 22.55 -4.85 -4.75
CA LYS A 12 22.63 -6.23 -5.28
C LYS A 12 23.81 -6.41 -6.26
N SER A 13 24.13 -5.39 -7.05
CA SER A 13 25.30 -5.41 -7.95
C SER A 13 26.63 -5.24 -7.23
N ASN A 14 26.64 -5.16 -5.89
CA ASN A 14 27.79 -4.85 -5.04
C ASN A 14 28.52 -3.53 -5.42
N SER A 15 27.87 -2.67 -6.20
CA SER A 15 28.41 -1.36 -6.60
C SER A 15 28.41 -0.35 -5.44
N MET A 16 27.53 -0.55 -4.45
CA MET A 16 27.32 0.38 -3.36
C MET A 16 26.87 -0.33 -2.07
N GLY A 17 27.44 0.05 -0.92
CA GLY A 17 27.00 -0.46 0.37
C GLY A 17 25.71 0.20 0.89
N TYR A 18 25.00 -0.48 1.79
CA TYR A 18 23.70 -0.05 2.34
C TYR A 18 23.68 1.38 2.89
N LEU A 19 24.75 1.84 3.54
CA LEU A 19 24.82 3.20 4.09
C LEU A 19 24.85 4.27 2.99
N LYS A 20 25.63 4.02 1.93
CA LYS A 20 25.78 4.95 0.81
C LYS A 20 24.49 5.00 -0.01
N ALA A 21 23.86 3.85 -0.24
CA ALA A 21 22.55 3.79 -0.90
C ALA A 21 21.46 4.51 -0.09
N SER A 22 21.45 4.33 1.24
CA SER A 22 20.51 5.01 2.14
C SER A 22 20.61 6.53 2.05
N ARG A 23 21.84 7.08 2.07
CA ARG A 23 22.06 8.53 1.94
C ARG A 23 21.74 9.07 0.56
N LEU A 24 22.03 8.30 -0.49
CA LEU A 24 21.83 8.75 -1.87
C LEU A 24 20.35 8.77 -2.26
N TYR A 25 19.61 7.72 -1.87
CA TYR A 25 18.20 7.56 -2.24
C TYR A 25 17.24 8.03 -1.13
N ASN A 26 17.74 8.53 0.00
CA ASN A 26 16.95 8.94 1.17
C ASN A 26 16.00 7.83 1.67
N LEU A 27 16.51 6.60 1.73
CA LEU A 27 15.76 5.43 2.18
C LEU A 27 16.38 4.86 3.46
N PRO A 28 15.59 4.38 4.44
CA PRO A 28 16.14 3.71 5.60
C PRO A 28 16.96 2.47 5.22
N ARG A 29 18.05 2.21 5.94
CA ARG A 29 18.92 1.04 5.71
C ARG A 29 18.14 -0.26 5.88
N SER A 30 17.24 -0.31 6.85
CA SER A 30 16.34 -1.45 7.09
C SER A 30 15.46 -1.73 5.88
N THR A 31 14.87 -0.70 5.28
CA THR A 31 14.04 -0.83 4.07
C THR A 31 14.84 -1.39 2.90
N ILE A 32 16.05 -0.88 2.64
CA ILE A 32 16.90 -1.40 1.57
C ILE A 32 17.29 -2.85 1.85
N PHE A 33 17.68 -3.17 3.09
CA PHE A 33 18.05 -4.52 3.49
C PHE A 33 16.91 -5.52 3.28
N ASP A 34 15.71 -5.18 3.75
CA ASP A 34 14.51 -6.01 3.64
C ASP A 34 14.19 -6.38 2.18
N LYS A 35 14.25 -5.39 1.27
CA LYS A 35 14.04 -5.60 -0.17
C LYS A 35 15.19 -6.32 -0.86
N VAL A 36 16.42 -6.17 -0.37
CA VAL A 36 17.60 -6.90 -0.90
C VAL A 36 17.51 -8.38 -0.53
N GLN A 37 17.19 -8.68 0.73
CA GLN A 37 16.99 -10.05 1.24
C GLN A 37 15.72 -10.71 0.70
N GLY A 38 14.76 -9.93 0.20
CA GLY A 38 13.53 -10.44 -0.40
C GLY A 38 12.44 -10.80 0.62
N HIS A 39 12.48 -10.22 1.82
CA HIS A 39 11.41 -10.40 2.81
C HIS A 39 10.09 -9.79 2.35
N SER A 40 10.13 -8.76 1.51
CA SER A 40 8.94 -8.13 0.95
C SER A 40 9.15 -7.71 -0.51
N SER A 41 8.08 -7.78 -1.33
CA SER A 41 8.13 -7.40 -2.75
C SER A 41 8.39 -5.91 -2.93
N ILE A 42 9.17 -5.53 -3.93
CA ILE A 42 9.39 -4.12 -4.30
C ILE A 42 8.12 -3.53 -4.93
N GLU A 43 7.35 -4.37 -5.61
CA GLU A 43 6.10 -3.99 -6.25
C GLU A 43 4.96 -4.04 -5.22
N CYS A 44 4.26 -2.92 -5.05
CA CYS A 44 2.95 -2.93 -4.40
C CYS A 44 1.92 -3.43 -5.43
N THR A 45 1.58 -4.72 -5.37
CA THR A 45 0.36 -5.20 -6.01
C THR A 45 -0.81 -4.69 -5.17
N MET A 46 -1.37 -3.54 -5.54
CA MET A 46 -2.69 -3.17 -5.04
C MET A 46 -3.61 -4.33 -5.40
N GLY A 47 -4.28 -4.91 -4.39
CA GLY A 47 -5.26 -5.97 -4.61
C GLY A 47 -6.37 -5.49 -5.55
N PRO A 48 -7.22 -6.41 -6.04
CA PRO A 48 -8.36 -6.03 -6.86
C PRO A 48 -9.15 -4.91 -6.17
N HIS A 49 -9.61 -3.93 -6.96
CA HIS A 49 -10.48 -2.88 -6.43
C HIS A 49 -11.65 -3.52 -5.70
N THR A 50 -11.85 -3.13 -4.45
CA THR A 50 -13.00 -3.57 -3.65
C THR A 50 -14.25 -2.94 -4.24
N VAL A 51 -14.88 -3.63 -5.19
CA VAL A 51 -16.20 -3.28 -5.72
C VAL A 51 -17.22 -4.08 -4.92
N LEU A 52 -18.16 -3.40 -4.28
CA LEU A 52 -19.31 -4.05 -3.65
C LEU A 52 -20.11 -4.78 -4.72
N THR A 53 -20.50 -6.01 -4.43
CA THR A 53 -21.48 -6.70 -5.26
C THR A 53 -22.84 -5.99 -5.16
N ALA A 54 -23.68 -6.15 -6.19
CA ALA A 54 -25.02 -5.57 -6.21
C ALA A 54 -25.92 -6.04 -5.04
N ALA A 55 -25.56 -7.13 -4.35
CA ALA A 55 -26.22 -7.58 -3.14
C ALA A 55 -25.74 -6.80 -1.90
N GLU A 56 -24.43 -6.62 -1.76
CA GLU A 56 -23.82 -5.85 -0.67
C GLU A 56 -24.22 -4.37 -0.74
N GLU A 57 -24.29 -3.80 -1.94
CA GLU A 57 -24.76 -2.42 -2.17
C GLU A 57 -26.21 -2.22 -1.69
N ARG A 58 -27.10 -3.21 -1.91
CA ARG A 58 -28.51 -3.13 -1.48
C ARG A 58 -28.65 -3.21 0.04
N THR A 59 -27.86 -4.04 0.70
CA THR A 59 -27.86 -4.12 2.17
C THR A 59 -27.39 -2.80 2.77
N GLN A 60 -26.32 -2.21 2.21
CA GLN A 60 -25.82 -0.92 2.65
C GLN A 60 -26.83 0.22 2.41
N MET A 61 -27.54 0.21 1.27
CA MET A 61 -28.63 1.15 0.99
C MET A 61 -29.83 0.95 1.93
N ALA A 62 -30.15 -0.28 2.33
CA ALA A 62 -31.23 -0.54 3.27
C ALA A 62 -30.91 -0.01 4.67
N ASP A 63 -29.70 -0.29 5.17
CA ASP A 63 -29.27 0.14 6.50
C ASP A 63 -29.15 1.67 6.61
N THR A 64 -28.65 2.32 5.56
CA THR A 64 -28.58 3.79 5.49
C THR A 64 -29.97 4.42 5.40
N ASN A 65 -30.88 3.90 4.56
CA ASN A 65 -32.25 4.41 4.47
C ASN A 65 -33.05 4.26 5.76
N VAL A 66 -32.85 3.17 6.52
CA VAL A 66 -33.45 3.00 7.85
C VAL A 66 -32.91 4.06 8.81
N THR A 67 -31.60 4.31 8.79
CA THR A 67 -30.95 5.33 9.64
C THR A 67 -31.48 6.74 9.33
N TYR A 68 -31.59 7.11 8.05
CA TYR A 68 -32.10 8.42 7.65
C TYR A 68 -33.58 8.61 7.99
N ARG A 69 -34.42 7.56 7.83
CA ARG A 69 -35.84 7.60 8.18
C ARG A 69 -36.07 7.76 9.69
N LEU A 70 -35.32 7.02 10.51
CA LEU A 70 -35.42 7.13 11.98
C LEU A 70 -35.00 8.51 12.50
N TRP A 71 -34.07 9.19 11.81
CA TRP A 71 -33.68 10.56 12.14
C TRP A 71 -34.72 11.60 11.71
N THR A 72 -35.38 11.42 10.55
CA THR A 72 -36.42 12.36 10.08
C THR A 72 -37.72 12.27 10.84
N ASP A 73 -38.03 11.10 11.43
CA ASP A 73 -39.25 10.90 12.22
C ASP A 73 -39.13 11.40 13.69
N LEU A 74 -37.96 11.96 14.06
CA LEU A 74 -37.67 12.47 15.41
C LEU A 74 -37.74 14.02 15.50
N ILE A 75 -38.15 14.71 14.44
CA ILE A 75 -38.33 16.17 14.34
C ILE A 75 -39.81 16.48 14.10
#